data_AF-A0AAD7MBA7-F1
#
_entry.id   AF-A0AAD7MBA7-F1
#
_cell.length_a   1.000
_cell.length_b   1.000
_cell.length_c   1.000
_cell.angle_alpha   90.00
_cell.angle_beta   90.00
_cell.angle_gamma   90.00
#
_symmetry.space_group_name_H-M   'P 1'
#
loop_
_entity.id
_entity.type
_entity.pdbx_description
1 polymer ?
#
loop_
_entity_poly.entity_id
_entity_poly.type
_entity_poly.pdbx_seq_one_letter_code
_entity_poly.pdbx_strand_id
1 'polypeptide(L)'
;MLRPPKLAPSAWQVYFTDWIQRQQASSSRKLTVAEAAKEAGRDYANLTQAEKEPYIRRFQAAMDIRERSLNAYMHTLTPDDIKRENAFRSAQRKAGKSRKRNIKDPNAPKRPLSAYFMFLQRIRASKELVKEVFGDETETTRQSVLAAARWRGMTDEERKPFLAQAELEKMEYEAAMRLYEAYELSTNLTVVDGAAGEGFATD
;
A
#
# COMPACT_ATOMS: atom_id res chain seq x y z
N MET A 1 4.73 17.38 5.85
CA MET A 1 4.10 16.42 4.93
C MET A 1 5.13 15.36 4.58
N LEU A 2 4.71 14.10 4.59
CA LEU A 2 5.58 12.96 4.31
C LEU A 2 6.05 12.94 2.86
N ARG A 3 7.31 12.53 2.65
CA ARG A 3 7.98 12.51 1.33
C ARG A 3 8.43 11.08 1.01
N PRO A 4 7.52 10.20 0.56
CA PRO A 4 7.90 8.85 0.16
C PRO A 4 8.84 8.88 -1.06
N PRO A 5 9.58 7.79 -1.33
CA PRO A 5 10.39 7.65 -2.54
C PRO A 5 9.60 7.96 -3.82
N LYS A 6 10.30 8.35 -4.89
CA LYS A 6 9.69 8.64 -6.20
C LYS A 6 9.24 7.37 -6.92
N LEU A 7 8.18 7.48 -7.72
CA LEU A 7 7.67 6.37 -8.54
C LEU A 7 8.76 5.84 -9.48
N ALA A 8 8.77 4.53 -9.71
CA ALA A 8 9.68 3.95 -10.67
C ALA A 8 9.30 4.41 -12.09
N PRO A 9 10.28 4.76 -12.93
CA PRO A 9 10.01 5.15 -14.31
C PRO A 9 9.51 3.95 -15.11
N SER A 10 8.44 4.11 -15.88
CA SER A 10 7.94 3.06 -16.77
C SER A 10 8.98 2.67 -17.83
N ALA A 11 8.84 1.49 -18.45
CA ALA A 11 9.72 1.06 -19.54
C ALA A 11 9.81 2.11 -20.68
N TRP A 12 8.69 2.77 -21.00
CA TRP A 12 8.66 3.90 -21.93
C TRP A 12 9.49 5.10 -21.44
N GLN A 13 9.39 5.49 -20.17
CA GLN A 13 10.18 6.60 -19.63
C GLN A 13 11.68 6.29 -19.61
N VAL A 14 12.06 5.04 -19.34
CA VAL A 14 13.45 4.57 -19.43
C VAL A 14 13.92 4.67 -20.88
N TYR A 15 13.14 4.14 -21.83
CA TYR A 15 13.45 4.27 -23.26
C TYR A 15 13.58 5.73 -23.70
N PHE A 16 12.62 6.57 -23.31
CA PHE A 16 12.57 7.97 -23.70
C PHE A 16 13.80 8.73 -23.20
N THR A 17 14.22 8.46 -21.96
CA THR A 17 15.44 9.05 -21.40
C THR A 17 16.68 8.67 -22.22
N ASP A 18 16.84 7.39 -22.56
CA ASP A 18 17.94 6.92 -23.39
C ASP A 18 17.86 7.49 -24.82
N TRP A 19 16.65 7.62 -25.38
CA TRP A 19 16.43 8.21 -26.70
C TRP A 19 16.86 9.67 -26.75
N ILE A 20 16.52 10.47 -25.73
CA ILE A 20 16.95 11.88 -25.63
C ILE A 20 18.47 11.98 -25.57
N GLN A 21 19.12 11.13 -24.77
CA GLN A 21 20.58 11.11 -24.66
C GLN A 21 21.25 10.78 -26.01
N ARG A 22 20.71 9.80 -26.74
CA ARG A 22 21.17 9.47 -28.10
C ARG A 22 21.02 10.65 -29.05
N GLN A 23 19.87 11.33 -29.05
CA GLN A 23 19.62 12.49 -29.90
C GLN A 23 20.54 13.67 -29.57
N GLN A 24 20.78 13.93 -28.28
CA GLN A 24 21.70 14.99 -27.86
C GLN A 24 23.16 14.70 -28.25
N ALA A 25 23.54 13.42 -28.31
CA ALA A 25 24.87 13.00 -28.72
C ALA A 25 25.06 12.98 -30.25
N SER A 26 24.02 12.66 -31.02
CA SER A 26 24.11 12.49 -32.48
C SER A 26 23.61 13.67 -33.30
N SER A 27 22.84 14.59 -32.70
CA SER A 27 22.14 15.65 -33.42
C SER A 27 22.34 17.03 -32.79
N SER A 28 22.66 18.02 -33.61
CA SER A 28 22.63 19.44 -33.22
C SER A 28 21.23 20.03 -33.23
N ARG A 29 20.21 19.26 -33.67
CA ARG A 29 18.82 19.71 -33.74
C ARG A 29 18.22 19.81 -32.33
N LYS A 30 17.89 21.02 -31.91
CA LYS A 30 17.18 21.29 -30.66
C LYS A 30 15.70 20.96 -30.82
N LEU A 31 15.29 19.79 -30.35
CA LEU A 31 13.89 19.39 -30.26
C LEU A 31 13.22 20.00 -29.02
N THR A 32 11.96 20.40 -29.18
CA THR A 32 11.10 20.63 -28.02
C THR A 32 10.73 19.29 -27.37
N VAL A 33 10.33 19.33 -26.10
CA VAL A 33 9.89 18.12 -25.36
C VAL A 33 8.73 17.42 -26.08
N ALA A 34 7.82 18.19 -26.69
CA ALA A 34 6.67 17.66 -27.41
C ALA A 34 7.06 16.92 -28.69
N GLU A 35 7.97 17.50 -29.49
CA GLU A 35 8.48 16.86 -30.72
C GLU A 35 9.26 15.59 -30.38
N ALA A 36 10.14 15.68 -29.37
CA ALA A 36 10.92 14.56 -28.90
C ALA A 36 10.02 13.40 -28.42
N ALA A 37 8.99 13.68 -27.63
CA ALA A 37 8.05 12.67 -27.17
C ALA A 37 7.29 12.01 -28.34
N LYS A 38 6.90 12.80 -29.35
CA LYS A 38 6.19 12.29 -30.54
C LYS A 38 7.06 11.39 -31.39
N GLU A 39 8.31 11.78 -31.64
CA GLU A 39 9.26 10.99 -32.42
C GLU A 39 9.67 9.71 -31.69
N ALA A 40 10.14 9.84 -30.45
CA ALA A 40 10.49 8.68 -29.62
C ALA A 40 9.30 7.72 -29.44
N GLY A 41 8.08 8.25 -29.37
CA GLY A 41 6.87 7.43 -29.21
C GLY A 41 6.60 6.55 -30.41
N ARG A 42 6.84 7.07 -31.63
CA ARG A 42 6.76 6.29 -32.87
C ARG A 42 7.86 5.23 -32.92
N ASP A 43 9.08 5.59 -32.56
CA ASP A 43 10.21 4.66 -32.53
C ASP A 43 9.94 3.51 -31.55
N TYR A 44 9.49 3.82 -30.33
CA TYR A 44 9.14 2.81 -29.32
C TYR A 44 7.98 1.91 -29.72
N ALA A 45 6.98 2.45 -30.45
CA ALA A 45 5.88 1.65 -30.97
C ALA A 45 6.38 0.58 -31.95
N ASN A 46 7.36 0.92 -32.78
CA ASN A 46 7.93 0.04 -33.81
C ASN A 46 8.95 -0.97 -33.27
N LEU A 47 9.46 -0.81 -32.04
CA LEU A 47 10.36 -1.79 -31.44
C LEU A 47 9.68 -3.15 -31.27
N THR A 48 10.43 -4.20 -31.62
CA THR A 48 10.10 -5.59 -31.33
C THR A 48 10.08 -5.84 -29.82
N GLN A 49 9.47 -6.96 -29.41
CA GLN A 49 9.47 -7.35 -28.00
C GLN A 49 10.90 -7.55 -27.45
N ALA A 50 11.79 -8.14 -28.25
CA ALA A 50 13.19 -8.35 -27.87
C ALA A 50 13.93 -7.02 -27.66
N GLU A 51 13.64 -6.00 -28.46
CA GLU A 51 14.22 -4.66 -28.30
C GLU A 51 13.61 -3.88 -27.11
N LYS A 52 12.36 -4.18 -26.73
CA LYS A 52 11.70 -3.61 -25.54
C LYS A 52 12.21 -4.24 -24.23
N GLU A 53 12.67 -5.48 -24.28
CA GLU A 53 13.06 -6.29 -23.12
C GLU A 53 14.05 -5.59 -22.17
N PRO A 54 15.13 -4.92 -22.62
CA PRO A 54 16.06 -4.23 -21.71
C PRO A 54 15.38 -3.11 -20.90
N TYR A 55 14.43 -2.40 -21.51
CA TYR A 55 13.70 -1.32 -20.85
C TYR A 55 12.68 -1.87 -19.86
N ILE A 56 12.05 -3.00 -20.18
CA ILE A 56 11.15 -3.72 -19.27
C ILE A 56 11.92 -4.21 -18.04
N ARG A 57 13.10 -4.82 -18.23
CA ARG A 57 13.95 -5.28 -17.13
C ARG A 57 14.42 -4.14 -16.24
N ARG A 58 14.84 -3.01 -16.81
CA ARG A 58 15.21 -1.80 -16.04
C ARG A 58 14.02 -1.23 -15.26
N PHE A 59 12.82 -1.23 -15.84
CA PHE A 59 11.59 -0.85 -15.13
C PHE A 59 11.30 -1.79 -13.95
N GLN A 60 11.36 -3.10 -14.14
CA GLN A 60 11.17 -4.09 -13.07
C GLN A 60 12.19 -3.90 -11.94
N ALA A 61 13.48 -3.79 -12.28
CA ALA A 61 14.52 -3.53 -11.29
C ALA A 61 14.29 -2.22 -10.53
N ALA A 62 13.84 -1.15 -11.21
CA ALA A 62 13.50 0.11 -10.57
C ALA A 62 12.25 -0.01 -9.67
N MET A 63 11.28 -0.84 -10.03
CA MET A 63 10.12 -1.17 -9.19
C MET A 63 10.56 -1.88 -7.91
N ASP A 64 11.43 -2.88 -8.01
CA ASP A 64 11.94 -3.61 -6.85
C ASP A 64 12.74 -2.70 -5.90
N ILE A 65 13.61 -1.86 -6.46
CA ILE A 65 14.36 -0.85 -5.68
C ILE A 65 13.38 0.10 -4.98
N ARG A 66 12.36 0.57 -5.70
CA ARG A 66 11.33 1.42 -5.12
C ARG A 66 10.59 0.72 -4.00
N GLU A 67 10.17 -0.53 -4.19
CA GLU A 67 9.45 -1.29 -3.17
C GLU A 67 10.29 -1.43 -1.90
N ARG A 68 11.56 -1.81 -2.02
CA ARG A 68 12.49 -1.89 -0.89
C ARG A 68 12.67 -0.54 -0.21
N SER A 69 12.91 0.53 -0.99
CA SER A 69 13.09 1.87 -0.44
C SER A 69 11.82 2.40 0.23
N LEU A 70 10.65 2.08 -0.31
CA LEU A 70 9.36 2.47 0.23
C LEU A 70 9.08 1.70 1.52
N ASN A 71 9.35 0.39 1.55
CA ASN A 71 9.22 -0.40 2.75
C ASN A 71 10.15 0.12 3.85
N ALA A 72 11.43 0.33 3.56
CA ALA A 72 12.38 0.92 4.50
C ALA A 72 11.89 2.28 5.02
N TYR A 73 11.50 3.19 4.12
CA TYR A 73 10.93 4.49 4.48
C TYR A 73 9.71 4.34 5.40
N MET A 74 8.79 3.44 5.07
CA MET A 74 7.58 3.20 5.87
C MET A 74 7.91 2.72 7.29
N HIS A 75 8.98 1.95 7.48
CA HIS A 75 9.45 1.52 8.81
C HIS A 75 10.19 2.62 9.59
N THR A 76 10.62 3.72 8.95
CA THR A 76 11.19 4.88 9.66
C THR A 76 10.14 5.85 10.21
N LEU A 77 8.87 5.69 9.80
CA LEU A 77 7.80 6.61 10.21
C LEU A 77 7.30 6.27 11.60
N THR A 78 7.12 7.30 12.42
CA THR A 78 6.40 7.18 13.68
C THR A 78 4.89 7.14 13.45
N PRO A 79 4.10 6.58 14.38
CA PRO A 79 2.64 6.63 14.35
C PRO A 79 2.12 8.06 14.33
N ASP A 80 2.80 9.00 15.00
CA ASP A 80 2.44 10.41 15.02
C ASP A 80 2.65 11.08 13.66
N ASP A 81 3.74 10.75 12.95
CA ASP A 81 3.94 11.18 11.56
C ASP A 81 2.82 10.70 10.65
N ILE A 82 2.47 9.41 10.79
CA ILE A 82 1.38 8.79 10.03
C ILE A 82 0.03 9.44 10.37
N LYS A 83 -0.24 9.71 11.66
CA LYS A 83 -1.47 10.36 12.14
C LYS A 83 -1.60 11.77 11.59
N ARG A 84 -0.54 12.59 11.67
CA ARG A 84 -0.51 13.95 11.11
C ARG A 84 -0.74 13.95 9.60
N GLU A 85 -0.05 13.08 8.87
CA GLU A 85 -0.23 12.96 7.41
C GLU A 85 -1.64 12.46 7.05
N ASN A 86 -2.20 11.53 7.80
CA ASN A 86 -3.56 11.02 7.57
C ASN A 86 -4.64 12.07 7.86
N ALA A 87 -4.45 12.91 8.88
CA ALA A 87 -5.31 14.06 9.14
C ALA A 87 -5.27 15.04 7.96
N PHE A 88 -4.07 15.37 7.46
CA PHE A 88 -3.89 16.21 6.29
C PHE A 88 -4.56 15.61 5.04
N ARG A 89 -4.32 14.33 4.72
CA ARG A 89 -4.94 13.65 3.58
C ARG A 89 -6.46 13.60 3.66
N SER A 90 -7.00 13.43 4.87
CA SER A 90 -8.46 13.43 5.10
C SER A 90 -9.05 14.83 4.88
N ALA A 91 -8.39 15.88 5.35
CA ALA A 91 -8.79 17.26 5.07
C ALA A 91 -8.75 17.58 3.57
N GLN A 92 -7.70 17.16 2.86
CA GLN A 92 -7.59 17.35 1.40
C GLN A 92 -8.68 16.60 0.63
N ARG A 93 -9.06 15.40 1.06
CA ARG A 93 -10.19 14.66 0.48
C ARG A 93 -11.51 15.38 0.72
N LYS A 94 -11.76 15.85 1.94
CA LYS A 94 -12.97 16.62 2.30
C LYS A 94 -13.07 17.92 1.49
N ALA A 95 -11.94 18.56 1.20
CA ALA A 95 -11.87 19.75 0.34
C ALA A 95 -11.90 19.44 -1.17
N GLY A 96 -12.05 18.18 -1.58
CA GLY A 96 -12.06 17.77 -2.99
C GLY A 96 -10.69 17.82 -3.70
N LYS A 97 -9.64 18.33 -3.06
CA LYS A 97 -8.29 18.57 -3.60
C LYS A 97 -7.45 17.32 -3.79
N SER A 98 -7.86 16.19 -3.21
CA SER A 98 -7.13 14.93 -3.35
C SER A 98 -8.04 13.71 -3.30
N ARG A 99 -7.52 12.58 -3.78
CA ARG A 99 -8.07 11.22 -3.62
C ARG A 99 -7.09 10.27 -2.91
N LYS A 100 -5.97 10.79 -2.39
CA LYS A 100 -4.96 9.97 -1.70
C LYS A 100 -5.57 9.31 -0.47
N ARG A 101 -5.38 7.98 -0.36
CA ARG A 101 -5.81 7.19 0.80
C ARG A 101 -4.90 7.42 2.00
N ASN A 102 -5.42 7.09 3.17
CA ASN A 102 -4.65 7.09 4.41
C ASN A 102 -3.53 6.05 4.33
N ILE A 103 -2.39 6.40 4.91
CA ILE A 103 -1.25 5.53 5.13
C ILE A 103 -1.61 4.55 6.24
N LYS A 104 -1.26 3.29 6.04
CA LYS A 104 -1.31 2.27 7.08
C LYS A 104 0.06 2.14 7.71
N ASP A 105 0.08 2.09 9.02
CA ASP A 105 1.28 1.84 9.79
C ASP A 105 1.70 0.35 9.63
N PRO A 106 2.92 0.05 9.17
CA PRO A 106 3.39 -1.32 9.05
C PRO A 106 3.71 -1.98 10.41
N ASN A 107 3.96 -1.18 11.46
CA ASN A 107 4.35 -1.67 12.78
C ASN A 107 3.13 -1.86 13.71
N ALA A 108 1.99 -1.23 13.41
CA ALA A 108 0.78 -1.38 14.20
C ALA A 108 0.20 -2.80 14.09
N PRO A 109 -0.24 -3.41 15.21
CA PRO A 109 -0.99 -4.66 15.22
C PRO A 109 -2.16 -4.65 14.23
N LYS A 110 -2.36 -5.75 13.51
CA LYS A 110 -3.48 -5.88 12.58
C LYS A 110 -4.76 -6.18 13.34
N ARG A 111 -5.83 -5.43 13.04
CA ARG A 111 -7.16 -5.70 13.58
C ARG A 111 -7.62 -7.10 13.18
N PRO A 112 -8.11 -7.92 14.12
CA PRO A 112 -8.60 -9.26 13.82
C PRO A 112 -9.92 -9.19 13.04
N LEU A 113 -10.32 -10.32 12.46
CA LEU A 113 -11.60 -10.42 11.79
C LEU A 113 -12.72 -10.44 12.82
N SER A 114 -13.89 -9.92 12.44
CA SER A 114 -15.10 -10.19 13.22
C SER A 114 -15.58 -11.61 12.96
N ALA A 115 -16.39 -12.16 13.87
CA ALA A 115 -17.00 -13.48 13.73
C ALA A 115 -17.70 -13.66 12.36
N TYR A 116 -18.40 -12.64 11.88
CA TYR A 116 -19.04 -12.65 10.56
C TYR A 116 -18.03 -12.73 9.41
N PHE A 117 -16.91 -12.00 9.48
CA PHE A 117 -15.89 -12.08 8.44
C PHE A 117 -15.13 -13.41 8.46
N MET A 118 -14.95 -14.01 9.63
CA MET A 118 -14.44 -15.39 9.74
C MET A 118 -15.40 -16.39 9.09
N PHE A 119 -16.71 -16.22 9.29
CA PHE A 119 -17.73 -17.02 8.61
C PHE A 119 -17.68 -16.84 7.09
N LEU A 120 -17.55 -15.61 6.59
CA LEU A 120 -17.37 -15.35 5.15
C LEU A 120 -16.11 -16.02 4.60
N GLN A 121 -15.01 -15.98 5.34
CA GLN A 121 -13.78 -16.68 4.96
C GLN A 121 -13.99 -18.19 4.92
N ARG A 122 -14.72 -18.75 5.88
CA ARG A 122 -15.04 -20.18 5.92
C ARG A 122 -15.87 -20.62 4.72
N ILE A 123 -16.86 -19.82 4.30
CA ILE A 123 -17.62 -20.07 3.07
C ILE A 123 -16.67 -20.08 1.88
N ARG A 124 -15.91 -19.00 1.68
CA ARG A 124 -15.03 -18.83 0.51
C ARG A 124 -13.91 -19.86 0.42
N ALA A 125 -13.52 -20.48 1.55
CA ALA A 125 -12.52 -21.53 1.59
C ALA A 125 -13.02 -22.90 1.08
N SER A 126 -14.33 -23.10 0.91
CA SER A 126 -14.91 -24.37 0.46
C SER A 126 -15.79 -24.14 -0.77
N LYS A 127 -15.52 -24.87 -1.85
CA LYS A 127 -16.31 -24.77 -3.08
C LYS A 127 -17.76 -25.21 -2.85
N GLU A 128 -17.94 -26.17 -1.95
CA GLU A 128 -19.24 -26.71 -1.54
C GLU A 128 -20.06 -25.61 -0.85
N LEU A 129 -19.48 -24.94 0.15
CA LEU A 129 -20.14 -23.83 0.85
C LEU A 129 -20.37 -22.62 -0.06
N VAL A 130 -19.44 -22.32 -0.98
CA VAL A 130 -19.66 -21.28 -2.00
C VAL A 130 -20.89 -21.62 -2.82
N LYS A 131 -21.01 -22.86 -3.32
CA LYS A 131 -22.18 -23.27 -4.10
C LYS A 131 -23.46 -23.31 -3.26
N GLU A 132 -23.40 -23.76 -2.02
CA GLU A 132 -24.55 -23.80 -1.11
C GLU A 132 -25.09 -22.39 -0.80
N VAL A 133 -24.20 -21.46 -0.47
CA VAL A 133 -24.59 -20.13 0.03
C VAL A 133 -24.78 -19.12 -1.10
N PHE A 134 -23.95 -19.18 -2.14
CA PHE A 134 -23.95 -18.21 -3.24
C PHE A 134 -24.53 -18.77 -4.55
N GLY A 135 -24.60 -20.09 -4.71
CA GLY A 135 -24.97 -20.69 -5.99
C GLY A 135 -24.01 -20.27 -7.09
N ASP A 136 -24.56 -19.83 -8.21
CA ASP A 136 -23.82 -19.29 -9.36
C ASP A 136 -23.68 -17.76 -9.32
N GLU A 137 -24.09 -17.10 -8.23
CA GLU A 137 -23.98 -15.64 -8.11
C GLU A 137 -22.50 -15.23 -8.02
N THR A 138 -22.10 -14.28 -8.86
CA THR A 138 -20.72 -13.79 -8.96
C THR A 138 -20.59 -12.34 -8.48
N GLU A 139 -21.70 -11.61 -8.38
CA GLU A 139 -21.72 -10.23 -7.95
C GLU A 139 -21.52 -10.14 -6.43
N THR A 140 -20.44 -9.45 -6.02
CA THR A 140 -19.98 -9.44 -4.62
C THR A 140 -21.00 -8.83 -3.65
N THR A 141 -21.77 -7.83 -4.09
CA THR A 141 -22.79 -7.18 -3.26
C THR A 141 -23.93 -8.14 -2.95
N ARG A 142 -24.43 -8.87 -3.96
CA ARG A 142 -25.44 -9.91 -3.80
C ARG A 142 -24.95 -11.09 -2.98
N GLN A 143 -23.73 -11.56 -3.20
CA GLN A 143 -23.11 -12.56 -2.33
C GLN A 143 -23.06 -12.09 -0.87
N SER A 144 -22.77 -10.81 -0.63
CA SER A 144 -22.74 -10.25 0.73
C SER A 144 -24.14 -10.24 1.37
N VAL A 145 -25.20 -9.98 0.60
CA VAL A 145 -26.59 -10.07 1.06
C VAL A 145 -26.96 -11.51 1.42
N LEU A 146 -26.60 -12.49 0.58
CA LEU A 146 -26.86 -13.91 0.80
C LEU A 146 -26.15 -14.43 2.06
N ALA A 147 -24.85 -14.12 2.22
CA ALA A 147 -24.12 -14.50 3.43
C ALA A 147 -24.69 -13.84 4.69
N ALA A 148 -25.11 -12.57 4.61
CA ALA A 148 -25.71 -11.88 5.75
C ALA A 148 -27.08 -12.48 6.12
N ALA A 149 -27.85 -12.97 5.15
CA ALA A 149 -29.08 -13.71 5.40
C ALA A 149 -28.78 -15.07 6.07
N ARG A 150 -27.81 -15.83 5.55
CA ARG A 150 -27.37 -17.11 6.13
C ARG A 150 -26.90 -16.93 7.58
N TRP A 151 -26.04 -15.96 7.85
CA TRP A 151 -25.54 -15.66 9.19
C TRP A 151 -26.64 -15.31 10.20
N ARG A 152 -27.67 -14.56 9.75
CA ARG A 152 -28.82 -14.22 10.60
C ARG A 152 -29.74 -15.41 10.87
N GLY A 153 -29.79 -16.36 9.94
CA GLY A 153 -30.55 -17.60 10.08
C GLY A 153 -29.83 -18.73 10.82
N MET A 154 -28.54 -18.56 11.15
CA MET A 154 -27.79 -19.53 11.94
C MET A 154 -28.22 -19.53 13.41
N THR A 155 -28.16 -20.69 14.05
CA THR A 155 -28.39 -20.82 15.50
C THR A 155 -27.22 -20.26 16.31
N ASP A 156 -27.42 -20.11 17.61
CA ASP A 156 -26.35 -19.64 18.50
C ASP A 156 -25.21 -20.66 18.58
N GLU A 157 -25.50 -21.95 18.54
CA GLU A 157 -24.51 -23.03 18.51
C GLU A 157 -23.66 -22.99 17.24
N GLU A 158 -24.27 -22.73 16.09
CA GLU A 158 -23.57 -22.60 14.81
C GLU A 158 -22.68 -21.34 14.77
N ARG A 159 -23.10 -20.26 15.43
CA ARG A 159 -22.32 -19.01 15.52
C ARG A 159 -21.25 -19.03 16.60
N LYS A 160 -21.45 -19.81 17.67
CA LYS A 160 -20.57 -19.93 18.84
C LYS A 160 -19.09 -20.08 18.49
N PRO A 161 -18.66 -20.98 17.58
CA PRO A 161 -17.23 -21.11 17.27
C PRO A 161 -16.63 -19.82 16.68
N PHE A 162 -17.37 -19.12 15.81
CA PHE A 162 -16.90 -17.86 15.22
C PHE A 162 -16.87 -16.72 16.24
N LEU A 163 -17.87 -16.66 17.13
CA LEU A 163 -17.92 -15.66 18.20
C LEU A 163 -16.79 -15.87 19.22
N ALA A 164 -16.55 -17.11 19.64
CA ALA A 164 -15.47 -17.44 20.56
C ALA A 164 -14.09 -17.13 19.97
N GLN A 165 -13.85 -17.49 18.70
CA GLN A 165 -12.60 -17.17 18.02
C GLN A 165 -12.40 -15.66 17.86
N ALA A 166 -13.45 -14.92 17.49
CA ALA A 166 -13.36 -13.47 17.35
C ALA A 166 -13.08 -12.75 18.68
N GLU A 167 -13.64 -13.23 19.80
CA GLU A 167 -13.35 -12.65 21.12
C GLU A 167 -11.92 -12.95 21.56
N LEU A 168 -11.43 -14.18 21.32
CA LEU A 168 -10.04 -14.53 21.60
C LEU A 168 -9.06 -13.64 20.82
N GLU A 169 -9.23 -13.55 19.50
CA GLU A 169 -8.35 -12.73 18.66
C GLU A 169 -8.44 -11.23 19.00
N LYS A 170 -9.62 -10.77 19.44
CA LYS A 170 -9.81 -9.39 19.93
C LYS A 170 -9.00 -9.14 21.20
N MET A 171 -9.04 -10.07 22.17
CA MET A 171 -8.25 -9.94 23.41
C MET A 171 -6.75 -9.93 23.12
N GLU A 172 -6.27 -10.80 22.21
CA GLU A 172 -4.87 -10.83 21.77
C GLU A 172 -4.47 -9.52 21.08
N TYR A 173 -5.33 -9.00 20.20
CA TYR A 173 -5.11 -7.70 19.55
C TYR A 173 -5.05 -6.55 20.56
N GLU A 174 -5.94 -6.51 21.54
CA GLU A 174 -5.95 -5.48 22.59
C GLU A 174 -4.69 -5.55 23.47
N ALA A 175 -4.17 -6.74 23.74
CA ALA A 175 -2.88 -6.90 24.41
C ALA A 175 -1.72 -6.41 23.54
N ALA A 176 -1.69 -6.80 22.26
CA ALA A 176 -0.66 -6.36 21.31
C ALA A 176 -0.68 -4.84 21.09
N MET A 177 -1.87 -4.23 21.03
CA MET A 177 -2.03 -2.77 20.90
C MET A 177 -1.50 -2.01 22.11
N ARG A 178 -1.72 -2.51 23.33
CA ARG A 178 -1.15 -1.88 24.54
C ARG A 178 0.37 -1.92 24.53
N LEU A 179 0.96 -3.03 24.12
CA LEU A 179 2.43 -3.14 23.98
C LEU A 179 2.95 -2.20 22.89
N TYR A 180 2.24 -2.11 21.76
CA TYR A 180 2.56 -1.19 20.69
C TYR A 180 2.56 0.26 21.17
N GLU A 181 1.47 0.70 21.80
CA GLU A 181 1.35 2.06 22.34
C GLU A 181 2.42 2.38 23.39
N ALA A 182 2.75 1.41 24.26
CA ALA A 182 3.81 1.58 25.26
C ALA A 182 5.21 1.67 24.64
N TYR A 183 5.52 0.81 23.66
CA TYR A 183 6.78 0.86 22.91
C TYR A 183 6.95 2.20 22.22
N GLU A 184 5.89 2.71 21.60
CA GLU A 184 5.87 4.01 20.93
C GLU A 184 6.12 5.17 21.90
N LEU A 185 5.49 5.17 23.07
CA LEU A 185 5.74 6.18 24.11
C LEU A 185 7.20 6.14 24.58
N SER A 186 7.78 4.95 24.76
CA SER A 186 9.17 4.81 25.21
C SER A 186 10.20 5.25 24.16
N THR A 187 9.98 4.89 22.89
CA THR A 187 10.86 5.22 21.78
C THR A 187 10.87 6.73 21.54
N ASN A 188 9.69 7.37 21.60
CA ASN A 188 9.60 8.83 21.48
C ASN A 188 10.31 9.56 22.62
N LEU A 189 10.30 9.03 23.86
CA LEU A 189 11.00 9.66 25.00
C LEU A 189 12.53 9.61 24.82
N THR A 190 13.07 8.46 24.40
CA THR A 190 14.53 8.29 24.20
C THR A 190 15.11 9.13 23.05
N VAL A 191 14.32 9.40 22.00
CA VAL A 191 14.75 10.25 20.88
C VAL A 191 14.81 11.73 21.28
N VAL A 192 13.95 12.16 22.21
CA VAL A 192 13.93 13.55 22.70
C VAL A 192 15.12 13.81 23.62
N ASP A 193 15.48 12.85 24.47
CA ASP A 193 16.64 12.97 25.39
C ASP A 193 17.99 12.89 24.66
N GLY A 194 18.07 12.16 23.53
CA GLY A 194 19.28 12.10 22.70
C GLY A 194 19.57 13.36 21.87
N ALA A 195 18.58 14.22 21.65
CA ALA A 195 18.75 15.47 20.89
C ALA A 195 19.17 16.67 21.75
N ALA A 196 19.20 16.53 23.08
CA ALA A 196 19.58 17.60 24.02
C ALA A 196 21.07 17.58 24.43
N GLY A 197 21.90 16.70 23.84
CA GLY A 197 23.26 16.42 24.32
C GLY A 197 24.44 17.00 23.52
N GLU A 198 24.24 17.65 22.37
CA GLU A 198 25.36 18.22 21.59
C GLU A 198 25.27 19.74 21.53
N GLY A 199 25.73 20.39 22.59
CA GLY A 199 25.73 21.84 22.66
C GLY A 199 26.50 22.41 23.83
N PHE A 200 27.75 22.01 24.06
CA PHE A 200 28.76 22.86 24.72
C PHE A 200 30.17 22.26 24.65
N ALA A 201 31.05 22.87 23.86
CA ALA A 201 32.49 22.94 24.13
C ALA A 201 33.12 23.95 23.14
N THR A 202 33.12 25.21 23.54
CA THR A 202 34.05 26.21 23.03
C THR A 202 35.39 26.04 23.74
N ASP A 203 36.47 25.94 22.97
CA ASP A 203 37.75 26.59 23.28
C ASP A 203 38.47 26.91 21.96
#